data_AF-A0A522VDE4-F1
#
_entry.id   AF-A0A522VDE4-F1
#
_cell.length_a   1.000
_cell.length_b   1.000
_cell.length_c   1.000
_cell.angle_alpha   90.00
_cell.angle_beta   90.00
_cell.angle_gamma   90.00
#
_symmetry.space_group_name_H-M   'P 1'
#
loop_
_entity.id
_entity.type
_entity.pdbx_description
1 polymer ?
#
loop_
_entity_poly.entity_id
_entity_poly.type
_entity_poly.pdbx_seq_one_letter_code
_entity_poly.pdbx_strand_id
1 'polypeptide(L)'
;MRKRLPLGPLMLDPSGLALTDDDRKRLLHPAAGGVILFAHNFRDPAQLAALTAEIRALRTPELLICADHEGGRVQRFREGFSAIPAMRSLGVLWDRDRAAARRAARAIGFVI
;
A
#
# COMPACT_ATOMS: atom_id res chain seq x y z
N MET A 1 -13.21 -14.76 -18.58
CA MET A 1 -14.07 -14.47 -17.40
C MET A 1 -13.20 -14.57 -16.14
N ARG A 2 -13.20 -13.57 -15.24
CA ARG A 2 -12.42 -13.60 -13.98
C ARG A 2 -12.84 -14.80 -13.12
N LYS A 3 -11.88 -15.50 -12.49
CA LYS A 3 -12.19 -16.62 -11.58
C LYS A 3 -12.91 -16.08 -10.34
N ARG A 4 -14.03 -16.71 -9.97
CA ARG A 4 -14.79 -16.33 -8.77
C ARG A 4 -14.34 -17.15 -7.57
N LEU A 5 -13.75 -16.49 -6.56
CA LEU A 5 -13.12 -17.12 -5.40
C LEU A 5 -13.41 -16.30 -4.14
N PRO A 6 -13.69 -16.91 -2.98
CA PRO A 6 -13.88 -16.16 -1.74
C PRO A 6 -12.60 -15.40 -1.34
N LEU A 7 -12.75 -14.35 -0.54
CA LEU A 7 -11.61 -13.75 0.16
C LEU A 7 -11.22 -14.65 1.32
N GLY A 8 -10.03 -15.24 1.25
CA GLY A 8 -9.47 -16.04 2.34
C GLY A 8 -8.79 -15.19 3.42
N PRO A 9 -8.24 -15.82 4.46
CA PRO A 9 -7.68 -15.11 5.61
C PRO A 9 -6.23 -14.63 5.41
N LEU A 10 -5.55 -15.02 4.33
CA LEU A 10 -4.13 -14.75 4.16
C LEU A 10 -3.87 -13.46 3.37
N MET A 11 -2.94 -12.66 3.89
CA MET A 11 -2.28 -11.57 3.19
C MET A 11 -0.96 -12.07 2.63
N LEU A 12 -0.71 -11.83 1.34
CA LEU A 12 0.49 -12.28 0.65
C LEU A 12 1.26 -11.09 0.08
N ASP A 13 2.58 -11.20 -0.05
CA ASP A 13 3.40 -10.23 -0.75
C ASP A 13 3.83 -10.77 -2.12
N PRO A 14 3.84 -9.94 -3.18
CA PRO A 14 4.44 -10.30 -4.45
C PRO A 14 5.96 -10.22 -4.37
N SER A 15 6.62 -11.04 -5.18
CA SER A 15 8.10 -11.13 -5.18
C SER A 15 8.82 -9.85 -5.64
N GLY A 16 8.19 -8.97 -6.44
CA GLY A 16 8.87 -7.81 -7.02
C GLY A 16 7.95 -6.77 -7.66
N LEU A 17 8.46 -6.09 -8.69
CA LEU A 17 7.79 -4.98 -9.39
C LEU A 17 6.66 -5.43 -10.34
N ALA A 18 6.56 -6.72 -10.62
CA ALA A 18 5.52 -7.32 -11.46
C ALA A 18 5.19 -8.71 -10.93
N LEU A 19 4.00 -9.22 -11.23
CA LEU A 19 3.64 -10.58 -10.84
C LEU A 19 4.44 -11.59 -11.66
N THR A 20 5.00 -12.58 -10.96
CA THR A 20 5.48 -13.82 -11.57
C THR A 20 4.32 -14.81 -11.71
N ASP A 21 4.54 -15.90 -12.44
CA ASP A 21 3.52 -16.95 -12.56
C ASP A 21 3.24 -17.65 -11.22
N ASP A 22 4.24 -17.75 -10.36
CA ASP A 22 4.08 -18.25 -8.99
C ASP A 22 3.27 -17.29 -8.12
N ASP A 23 3.49 -15.97 -8.26
CA ASP A 23 2.64 -14.98 -7.60
C ASP A 23 1.19 -15.12 -8.07
N ARG A 24 0.95 -15.19 -9.39
CA ARG A 24 -0.40 -15.39 -9.95
C ARG A 24 -1.06 -16.66 -9.41
N LYS A 25 -0.33 -17.77 -9.36
CA LYS A 25 -0.81 -19.05 -8.82
C LYS A 25 -1.22 -18.92 -7.35
N ARG A 26 -0.37 -18.29 -6.51
CA ARG A 26 -0.64 -18.08 -5.09
C ARG A 26 -1.83 -17.15 -4.85
N LEU A 27 -1.94 -16.05 -5.60
CA LEU A 27 -3.03 -15.09 -5.50
C LEU A 27 -4.38 -15.66 -5.97
N LEU A 28 -4.36 -16.65 -6.86
CA LEU A 28 -5.54 -17.43 -7.27
C LEU A 28 -5.91 -18.56 -6.30
N HIS A 29 -5.20 -18.72 -5.18
CA HIS A 29 -5.57 -19.68 -4.14
C HIS A 29 -6.75 -19.15 -3.30
N PRO A 30 -7.75 -19.98 -2.94
CA PRO A 30 -8.91 -19.54 -2.13
C PRO A 30 -8.54 -18.96 -0.76
N ALA A 31 -7.39 -19.34 -0.19
CA ALA A 31 -6.92 -18.80 1.09
C ALA A 31 -6.35 -17.38 1.00
N ALA A 32 -5.98 -16.90 -0.19
CA ALA A 32 -5.55 -15.52 -0.35
C ALA A 32 -6.77 -14.59 -0.21
N GLY A 33 -6.64 -13.51 0.54
CA GLY A 33 -7.66 -12.48 0.72
C GLY A 33 -7.16 -11.06 0.45
N GLY A 34 -5.85 -10.84 0.58
CA GLY A 34 -5.24 -9.56 0.31
C GLY A 34 -3.78 -9.66 -0.10
N VAL A 35 -3.27 -8.52 -0.51
CA VAL A 35 -1.89 -8.27 -0.87
C VAL A 35 -1.35 -7.13 -0.04
N ILE A 36 -0.16 -7.29 0.54
CA ILE A 36 0.60 -6.20 1.15
C ILE A 36 1.81 -5.87 0.27
N LEU A 37 1.98 -4.59 -0.05
CA LEU A 37 3.07 -4.09 -0.88
C LEU A 37 4.17 -3.45 -0.03
N PHE A 38 5.41 -3.78 -0.35
CA PHE A 38 6.62 -3.27 0.29
C PHE A 38 7.43 -2.39 -0.67
N ALA A 39 8.57 -1.89 -0.18
CA ALA A 39 9.45 -1.03 -0.96
C ALA A 39 9.99 -1.73 -2.23
N HIS A 40 10.23 -3.05 -2.19
CA HIS A 40 10.71 -3.81 -3.36
C HIS A 40 9.63 -4.04 -4.43
N ASN A 41 8.36 -3.73 -4.12
CA ASN A 41 7.26 -3.78 -5.10
C ASN A 41 7.04 -2.44 -5.82
N PHE A 42 7.84 -1.42 -5.50
CA PHE A 42 7.68 -0.06 -5.99
C PHE A 42 8.93 0.46 -6.70
N ARG A 43 8.72 1.03 -7.89
CA ARG A 43 9.71 1.85 -8.60
C ARG A 43 9.18 3.25 -8.86
N ASP A 44 7.98 3.34 -9.44
CA ASP A 44 7.34 4.59 -9.83
C ASP A 44 5.80 4.44 -9.82
N PRO A 45 5.02 5.55 -9.79
CA PRO A 45 3.56 5.47 -9.73
C PRO A 45 2.90 4.73 -10.90
N ALA A 46 3.46 4.81 -12.10
CA ALA A 46 2.90 4.14 -13.28
C ALA A 46 3.06 2.61 -13.18
N GLN A 47 4.23 2.14 -12.73
CA GLN A 47 4.47 0.73 -12.44
C GLN A 47 3.57 0.22 -11.31
N LEU A 48 3.41 0.98 -10.22
CA LEU A 48 2.52 0.60 -9.12
C LEU A 48 1.06 0.47 -9.59
N ALA A 49 0.60 1.41 -10.43
CA ALA A 49 -0.73 1.34 -11.02
C ALA A 49 -0.90 0.09 -11.88
N ALA A 50 0.10 -0.28 -12.68
CA ALA A 50 0.06 -1.51 -13.49
C ALA A 50 0.01 -2.77 -12.61
N LEU A 51 0.86 -2.87 -11.59
CA LEU A 51 0.89 -4.00 -10.66
C LEU A 51 -0.45 -4.17 -9.93
N THR A 52 -1.01 -3.08 -9.38
CA THR A 52 -2.28 -3.14 -8.65
C THR A 52 -3.47 -3.43 -9.54
N ALA A 53 -3.48 -2.91 -10.78
CA ALA A 53 -4.47 -3.26 -11.79
C ALA A 53 -4.42 -4.76 -12.14
N GLU A 54 -3.21 -5.32 -12.31
CA GLU A 54 -3.02 -6.74 -12.58
C GLU A 54 -3.52 -7.62 -11.43
N ILE A 55 -3.16 -7.29 -10.18
CA ILE A 55 -3.61 -8.02 -8.97
C ILE A 55 -5.14 -8.05 -8.90
N ARG A 56 -5.80 -6.90 -9.10
CA ARG A 56 -7.26 -6.81 -9.14
C ARG A 56 -7.82 -7.65 -10.28
N ALA A 57 -7.18 -7.64 -11.45
CA ALA A 57 -7.58 -8.37 -12.66
C ALA A 57 -7.67 -9.89 -12.50
N LEU A 58 -6.96 -10.50 -11.55
CA LEU A 58 -6.86 -11.97 -11.44
C LEU A 58 -8.21 -12.66 -11.14
N ARG A 59 -9.06 -12.07 -10.28
CA ARG A 59 -10.21 -12.77 -9.70
C ARG A 59 -11.30 -11.84 -9.19
N THR A 60 -12.45 -12.41 -8.83
CA THR A 60 -13.59 -11.73 -8.19
C THR A 60 -14.05 -12.47 -6.93
N PRO A 61 -14.37 -11.76 -5.82
CA PRO A 61 -14.03 -10.38 -5.52
C PRO A 61 -12.54 -10.05 -5.65
N GLU A 62 -12.25 -8.77 -5.88
CA GLU A 62 -10.87 -8.27 -5.98
C GLU A 62 -10.16 -8.43 -4.63
N LEU A 63 -8.87 -8.74 -4.68
CA LEU A 63 -8.03 -8.79 -3.49
C LEU A 63 -7.92 -7.40 -2.84
N LEU A 64 -7.92 -7.35 -1.51
CA LEU A 64 -7.50 -6.14 -0.79
C LEU A 64 -6.03 -5.85 -1.12
N ILE A 65 -5.69 -4.58 -1.28
CA ILE A 65 -4.31 -4.15 -1.51
C ILE A 65 -3.97 -3.14 -0.41
N CYS A 66 -2.89 -3.42 0.32
CA CYS A 66 -2.47 -2.68 1.50
C CYS A 66 -0.99 -2.30 1.39
N ALA A 67 -0.58 -1.25 2.09
CA ALA A 67 0.82 -0.86 2.26
C ALA A 67 0.98 -0.06 3.55
N ASP A 68 2.18 -0.11 4.16
CA ASP A 68 2.49 0.72 5.33
C ASP A 68 2.96 2.11 4.88
N HIS A 69 2.04 3.07 4.84
CA HIS A 69 2.28 4.44 4.37
C HIS A 69 2.12 5.46 5.50
N GLU A 70 2.83 5.29 6.60
CA GLU A 70 2.66 6.12 7.81
C GLU A 70 3.48 7.41 7.79
N GLY A 71 4.66 7.38 7.16
CA GLY A 71 5.62 8.49 7.10
C GLY A 71 6.97 8.23 7.73
N GLY A 72 7.93 9.09 7.42
CA GLY A 72 9.32 8.97 7.84
C GLY A 72 9.95 7.66 7.36
N ARG A 73 10.35 6.80 8.29
CA ARG A 73 10.97 5.50 7.98
C ARG A 73 9.96 4.45 7.51
N VAL A 74 8.67 4.65 7.75
CA VAL A 74 7.58 3.73 7.39
C VAL A 74 6.75 4.35 6.28
N GLN A 75 7.42 4.65 5.16
CA GLN A 75 6.77 5.11 3.94
C GLN A 75 7.35 4.30 2.78
N ARG A 76 6.56 3.35 2.26
CA ARG A 76 7.04 2.43 1.20
C ARG A 76 7.25 3.13 -0.14
N PHE A 77 6.38 4.06 -0.51
CA PHE A 77 6.43 4.75 -1.80
C PHE A 77 6.85 6.20 -1.58
N ARG A 78 7.93 6.63 -2.22
CA ARG A 78 8.51 7.96 -1.99
C ARG A 78 8.54 8.78 -3.26
N GLU A 79 9.17 8.28 -4.31
CA GLU A 79 9.26 8.99 -5.58
C GLU A 79 7.87 9.13 -6.21
N GLY A 80 7.47 10.36 -6.54
CA GLY A 80 6.12 10.66 -7.03
C GLY A 80 5.02 10.67 -5.96
N PHE A 81 5.37 10.50 -4.67
CA PHE A 81 4.44 10.61 -3.53
C PHE A 81 4.83 11.78 -2.62
N SER A 82 3.86 12.26 -1.83
CA SER A 82 4.12 13.26 -0.79
C SER A 82 5.11 12.71 0.24
N ALA A 83 6.16 13.45 0.55
CA ALA A 83 7.06 13.09 1.65
C ALA A 83 6.37 13.36 2.99
N ILE A 84 6.01 12.30 3.71
CA ILE A 84 5.31 12.40 4.99
C ILE A 84 6.35 12.42 6.11
N PRO A 85 6.33 13.43 7.01
CA PRO A 85 7.28 13.49 8.12
C PRO A 85 7.06 12.33 9.09
N ALA A 86 8.07 11.99 9.88
CA ALA A 86 7.89 11.05 10.99
C ALA A 86 6.85 11.59 11.98
N MET A 87 5.98 10.73 12.53
CA MET A 87 4.92 11.17 13.45
C MET A 87 5.45 11.90 14.69
N ARG A 88 6.70 11.64 15.12
CA ARG A 88 7.37 12.40 16.19
C ARG A 88 7.45 13.90 15.89
N SER A 89 7.58 14.29 14.62
CA SER A 89 7.59 15.70 14.23
C SER A 89 6.26 16.40 14.53
N LEU A 90 5.13 15.69 14.46
CA LEU A 90 3.83 16.23 14.88
C LEU A 90 3.77 16.44 16.40
N GLY A 91 4.34 15.53 17.19
CA GLY A 91 4.44 15.70 18.65
C GLY A 91 5.28 16.91 19.04
N VAL A 92 6.46 17.08 18.41
CA VAL A 92 7.30 18.27 18.63
C VAL A 92 6.58 19.56 18.20
N LEU A 93 5.84 19.53 17.10
CA LEU A 93 5.05 20.68 16.67
C LEU A 93 3.89 20.96 17.64
N TRP A 94 3.26 19.93 18.18
CA TRP A 94 2.17 20.07 19.15
C TRP A 94 2.61 20.79 20.43
N ASP A 95 3.80 20.49 20.92
CA ASP A 95 4.37 21.15 22.11
C ASP A 95 4.62 22.65 21.89
N ARG A 96 4.82 23.07 20.63
CA ARG A 96 5.11 24.46 20.25
C ARG A 96 3.89 25.24 19.78
N ASP A 97 3.08 24.63 18.90
CA ASP A 97 1.87 25.19 18.31
C ASP A 97 0.87 24.06 18.00
N ARG A 98 -0.10 23.90 18.90
CA ARG A 98 -1.16 22.90 18.78
C ARG A 98 -2.06 23.11 17.56
N ALA A 99 -2.32 24.36 17.17
CA ALA A 99 -3.18 24.65 16.04
C ALA A 99 -2.50 24.25 14.73
N ALA A 100 -1.21 24.57 14.58
CA ALA A 100 -0.40 24.12 13.47
C ALA A 100 -0.27 22.59 13.42
N ALA A 101 -0.02 21.93 14.56
CA ALA A 101 0.06 20.48 14.64
C ALA A 101 -1.22 19.79 14.15
N ARG A 102 -2.39 20.29 14.54
CA ARG A 102 -3.69 19.76 14.06
C ARG A 102 -3.89 19.96 12.56
N ARG A 103 -3.48 21.11 12.00
CA ARG A 103 -3.53 21.34 10.55
C ARG A 103 -2.60 20.37 9.81
N ALA A 104 -1.38 20.20 10.30
CA ALA A 104 -0.41 19.27 9.72
C ALA A 104 -0.88 17.82 9.78
N ALA A 105 -1.40 17.37 10.93
CA ALA A 105 -1.93 16.01 11.08
C ALA A 105 -3.09 15.73 10.11
N ARG A 106 -4.01 16.69 9.93
CA ARG A 106 -5.08 16.57 8.93
C ARG A 106 -4.53 16.51 7.52
N ALA A 107 -3.60 17.39 7.16
CA ALA A 107 -2.98 17.40 5.83
C ALA A 107 -2.28 16.07 5.51
N ILE A 108 -1.59 15.48 6.50
CA ILE A 108 -0.97 14.16 6.37
C ILE A 108 -2.03 13.08 6.12
N GLY A 109 -3.14 13.08 6.86
CA GLY A 109 -4.23 12.12 6.65
C GLY A 109 -4.91 12.19 5.28
N PHE A 110 -4.72 13.29 4.52
CA PHE A 110 -5.21 13.39 3.13
C PHE A 110 -4.25 12.83 2.08
N VAL A 111 -2.96 12.71 2.41
CA VAL A 111 -1.90 12.32 1.45
C VAL A 111 -1.32 10.92 1.73
N ILE A 112 -1.83 10.24 2.75
CA ILE A 112 -1.56 8.84 3.06
C ILE A 112 -2.48 7.92 2.25
#